data_AF-A0AAN9BEJ2-F1
#
_entry.id   AF-A0AAN9BEJ2-F1
#
_cell.length_a   1.000
_cell.length_b   1.000
_cell.length_c   1.000
_cell.angle_alpha   90.00
_cell.angle_beta   90.00
_cell.angle_gamma   90.00
#
_symmetry.space_group_name_H-M   'P 1'
#
loop_
_entity.id
_entity.type
_entity.pdbx_description
1 polymer ?
#
loop_
_entity_poly.entity_id
_entity_poly.type
_entity_poly.pdbx_seq_one_letter_code
_entity_poly.pdbx_strand_id
1 'polypeptide(L)'
;MAQTVFLCLLGLLFGWQSVEAKSCYPDLAQAALAGVLDGPFLSGTTLEALTFGDGYRVTCALQVENWTRYNLSNPVIHMNHGQISKAPPATIDSGYREVTVTRKTSGTATGTSGTVSWEVEGLDRRVYLMWSAPFNFDFYSNWLGVGVSAPGYTGHPGGDDLFEQMYNHGDSDTIKFERKKFNGDMTPVKFGDKDIQLYGTMVNSHEAIGKVSIRPVDLADLADDVRAHLCDKNGNPLVG
;
A
#
# COMPACT_ATOMS: atom_id res chain seq x y z
N MET A 1 -0.17 -71.40 -19.44
CA MET A 1 -1.52 -71.04 -19.90
C MET A 1 -1.64 -69.54 -19.91
N ALA A 2 -1.89 -68.98 -21.09
CA ALA A 2 -2.13 -67.56 -21.30
C ALA A 2 -3.55 -67.18 -20.88
N GLN A 3 -3.75 -65.97 -20.39
CA GLN A 3 -4.83 -65.11 -20.88
C GLN A 3 -4.61 -63.62 -20.53
N THR A 4 -4.37 -62.90 -21.61
CA THR A 4 -4.55 -61.47 -21.90
C THR A 4 -5.67 -60.79 -21.12
N VAL A 5 -5.39 -59.62 -20.55
CA VAL A 5 -6.40 -58.59 -20.25
C VAL A 5 -6.00 -57.29 -20.96
N PHE A 6 -7.03 -56.66 -21.52
CA PHE A 6 -7.05 -55.76 -22.66
C PHE A 6 -6.71 -54.30 -22.29
N LEU A 7 -6.01 -53.62 -23.19
CA LEU A 7 -5.78 -52.18 -23.20
C LEU A 7 -7.10 -51.40 -23.18
N CYS A 8 -7.16 -50.31 -22.41
CA CYS A 8 -7.94 -49.13 -22.76
C CYS A 8 -7.21 -47.86 -22.31
N LEU A 9 -6.20 -47.47 -23.09
CA LEU A 9 -5.60 -46.14 -23.04
C LEU A 9 -6.42 -45.21 -23.96
N LEU A 10 -7.48 -44.62 -23.40
CA LEU A 10 -8.10 -43.43 -23.99
C LEU A 10 -7.31 -42.22 -23.50
N GLY A 11 -6.24 -41.90 -24.25
CA GLY A 11 -5.53 -40.64 -24.11
C GLY A 11 -6.46 -39.49 -24.47
N LEU A 12 -7.03 -38.85 -23.45
CA LEU A 12 -7.54 -37.50 -23.58
C LEU A 12 -6.34 -36.59 -23.77
N LEU A 13 -6.06 -36.24 -25.03
CA LEU A 13 -5.22 -35.11 -25.41
C LEU A 13 -5.93 -33.82 -24.96
N PHE A 14 -5.99 -33.58 -23.66
CA PHE A 14 -6.03 -32.20 -23.20
C PHE A 14 -4.65 -31.65 -23.51
N GLY A 15 -4.57 -30.86 -24.58
CA GLY A 15 -3.41 -30.01 -24.81
C GLY A 15 -3.22 -29.17 -23.56
N TRP A 16 -2.20 -29.51 -22.77
CA TRP A 16 -1.62 -28.60 -21.80
C TRP A 16 -0.98 -27.50 -22.65
N GLN A 17 -1.75 -26.49 -23.04
CA GLN A 17 -1.16 -25.20 -23.31
C GLN A 17 -0.57 -24.76 -21.97
N SER A 18 0.73 -24.95 -21.81
CA SER A 18 1.51 -24.20 -20.85
C SER A 18 1.16 -22.74 -21.09
N VAL A 19 0.47 -22.10 -20.14
CA VAL A 19 0.34 -20.65 -20.13
C VAL A 19 1.77 -20.16 -20.01
N GLU A 20 2.36 -19.73 -21.13
CA GLU A 20 3.67 -19.09 -21.13
C GLU A 20 3.58 -17.92 -20.16
N ALA A 21 4.30 -18.01 -19.04
CA ALA A 21 4.38 -16.89 -18.12
C ALA A 21 4.94 -15.72 -18.91
N LYS A 22 4.16 -14.64 -19.01
CA LYS A 22 4.57 -13.45 -19.74
C LYS A 22 5.90 -12.96 -19.16
N SER A 23 6.91 -12.78 -20.00
CA SER A 23 8.27 -12.41 -19.55
C SER A 23 8.33 -11.03 -18.90
N CYS A 24 7.48 -10.10 -19.34
CA CYS A 24 7.30 -8.76 -18.77
C CYS A 24 5.90 -8.20 -19.05
N TYR A 25 5.50 -7.14 -18.36
CA TYR A 25 4.23 -6.45 -18.53
C TYR A 25 4.46 -5.04 -19.10
N PRO A 26 3.62 -4.56 -20.05
CA PRO A 26 3.72 -3.20 -20.57
C PRO A 26 3.13 -2.14 -19.62
N ASP A 27 2.30 -2.57 -18.67
CA ASP A 27 1.67 -1.71 -17.67
C ASP A 27 2.43 -1.78 -16.35
N LEU A 28 2.74 -0.61 -15.78
CA LEU A 28 3.51 -0.51 -14.54
C LEU A 28 2.78 -1.13 -13.34
N ALA A 29 1.45 -1.03 -13.26
CA ALA A 29 0.71 -1.62 -12.16
C ALA A 29 0.70 -3.15 -12.24
N GLN A 30 0.66 -3.72 -13.45
CA GLN A 30 0.83 -5.17 -13.65
C GLN A 30 2.24 -5.64 -13.31
N ALA A 31 3.27 -4.89 -13.72
CA ALA A 31 4.66 -5.18 -13.35
C ALA A 31 4.85 -5.12 -11.83
N ALA A 32 4.30 -4.11 -11.16
CA ALA A 32 4.33 -4.00 -9.71
C ALA A 32 3.58 -5.13 -9.01
N LEU A 33 2.42 -5.56 -9.52
CA LEU A 33 1.70 -6.71 -8.98
C LEU A 33 2.52 -8.00 -9.01
N ALA A 34 3.40 -8.15 -10.01
CA ALA A 34 4.30 -9.30 -10.11
C ALA A 34 5.61 -9.13 -9.32
N GLY A 35 6.13 -7.91 -9.23
CA GLY A 35 7.44 -7.62 -8.66
C GLY A 35 7.46 -7.20 -7.19
N VAL A 36 6.37 -6.65 -6.64
CA VAL A 36 6.34 -6.21 -5.24
C VAL A 36 6.19 -7.41 -4.31
N LEU A 37 7.12 -7.53 -3.37
CA LEU A 37 7.20 -8.67 -2.44
C LEU A 37 6.60 -8.34 -1.08
N ASP A 38 6.06 -9.36 -0.40
CA ASP A 38 5.61 -9.22 1.00
C ASP A 38 6.81 -9.11 1.95
N GLY A 39 6.84 -8.03 2.73
CA GLY A 39 7.80 -7.89 3.82
C GLY A 39 7.42 -8.72 5.05
N PRO A 40 8.30 -8.77 6.06
CA PRO A 40 8.09 -9.55 7.28
C PRO A 40 6.72 -9.35 7.96
N PHE A 41 6.10 -8.17 7.87
CA PHE A 41 4.82 -7.94 8.57
C PHE A 41 3.62 -8.48 7.78
N LEU A 42 3.80 -8.85 6.52
CA LEU A 42 2.81 -9.53 5.67
C LEU A 42 3.14 -10.99 5.38
N SER A 43 4.35 -11.46 5.75
CA SER A 43 4.77 -12.85 5.53
C SER A 43 3.84 -13.86 6.21
N GLY A 44 3.29 -14.79 5.43
CA GLY A 44 2.43 -15.87 5.91
C GLY A 44 1.05 -15.41 6.41
N THR A 45 0.62 -14.19 6.09
CA THR A 45 -0.69 -13.66 6.50
C THR A 45 -1.35 -12.89 5.36
N THR A 46 -2.56 -12.36 5.59
CA THR A 46 -3.26 -11.49 4.63
C THR A 46 -3.73 -10.22 5.33
N LEU A 47 -4.04 -9.18 4.56
CA LEU A 47 -4.61 -7.95 5.11
C LEU A 47 -5.93 -8.22 5.84
N GLU A 48 -6.78 -9.08 5.28
CA GLU A 48 -8.05 -9.48 5.87
C GLU A 48 -7.83 -10.18 7.22
N ALA A 49 -6.90 -11.14 7.28
CA ALA A 49 -6.59 -11.83 8.53
C ALA A 49 -6.09 -10.87 9.61
N LEU A 50 -5.25 -9.90 9.25
CA LEU A 50 -4.75 -8.88 10.16
C LEU A 50 -5.82 -7.86 10.59
N THR A 51 -6.74 -7.50 9.69
CA THR A 51 -7.75 -6.47 9.91
C THR A 51 -8.96 -7.02 10.67
N PHE A 52 -9.37 -8.26 10.38
CA PHE A 52 -10.58 -8.87 10.95
C PHE A 52 -10.27 -9.73 12.18
N GLY A 53 -9.00 -10.12 12.37
CA GLY A 53 -8.58 -11.08 13.39
C GLY A 53 -8.48 -10.52 14.81
N ASP A 54 -8.57 -9.21 15.03
CA ASP A 54 -8.39 -8.60 16.36
C ASP A 54 -9.68 -8.54 17.20
N GLY A 55 -10.84 -8.84 16.59
CA GLY A 55 -12.15 -8.88 17.25
C GLY A 55 -12.78 -7.52 17.56
N TYR A 56 -12.15 -6.41 17.17
CA TYR A 56 -12.71 -5.08 17.34
C TYR A 56 -13.63 -4.71 16.19
N ARG A 57 -14.72 -4.02 16.52
CA ARG A 57 -15.68 -3.53 15.52
C ARG A 57 -15.05 -2.59 14.50
N VAL A 58 -14.06 -1.78 14.88
CA VAL A 58 -13.41 -0.82 13.96
C VAL A 58 -11.91 -1.05 13.98
N THR A 59 -11.38 -1.39 12.82
CA THR A 59 -9.96 -1.65 12.55
C THR A 59 -9.55 -0.96 11.26
N CYS A 60 -8.26 -0.69 11.11
CA CYS A 60 -7.70 -0.15 9.89
C CYS A 60 -6.30 -0.72 9.65
N ALA A 61 -6.15 -1.51 8.58
CA ALA A 61 -4.85 -1.88 8.06
C ALA A 61 -4.43 -0.92 6.96
N LEU A 62 -3.21 -0.40 7.06
CA LEU A 62 -2.58 0.45 6.06
C LEU A 62 -1.44 -0.34 5.44
N GLN A 63 -1.65 -0.82 4.22
CA GLN A 63 -0.61 -1.41 3.39
C GLN A 63 0.10 -0.31 2.61
N VAL A 64 1.43 -0.33 2.65
CA VAL A 64 2.29 0.55 1.88
C VAL A 64 3.17 -0.29 0.98
N GLU A 65 3.07 -0.08 -0.32
CA GLU A 65 3.94 -0.68 -1.33
C GLU A 65 4.99 0.34 -1.76
N ASN A 66 6.26 -0.03 -1.62
CA ASN A 66 7.38 0.80 -2.04
C ASN A 66 7.88 0.34 -3.42
N TRP A 67 7.48 1.04 -4.47
CA TRP A 67 7.91 0.73 -5.84
C TRP A 67 9.19 1.49 -6.21
N THR A 68 9.72 2.31 -5.31
CA THR A 68 10.95 3.08 -5.54
C THR A 68 12.17 2.23 -5.23
N ARG A 69 13.31 2.56 -5.85
CA ARG A 69 14.63 1.99 -5.52
C ARG A 69 15.17 2.40 -4.14
N TYR A 70 14.47 3.30 -3.45
CA TYR A 70 14.87 3.87 -2.18
C TYR A 70 14.16 3.14 -1.06
N ASN A 71 14.82 2.92 0.06
CA ASN A 71 14.12 2.41 1.24
C ASN A 71 13.30 3.53 1.89
N LEU A 72 12.21 3.13 2.54
CA LEU A 72 11.41 4.01 3.38
C LEU A 72 11.76 3.73 4.83
N SER A 73 12.39 4.68 5.51
CA SER A 73 12.89 4.47 6.88
C SER A 73 12.38 5.54 7.84
N ASN A 74 12.80 5.44 9.12
CA ASN A 74 12.43 6.37 10.18
C ASN A 74 10.91 6.60 10.28
N PRO A 75 10.12 5.51 10.53
CA PRO A 75 8.68 5.61 10.62
C PRO A 75 8.27 6.50 11.79
N VAL A 76 7.31 7.38 11.55
CA VAL A 76 6.66 8.16 12.60
C VAL A 76 5.16 7.99 12.48
N ILE A 77 4.54 7.44 13.53
CA ILE A 77 3.09 7.25 13.65
C ILE A 77 2.54 8.09 14.80
N HIS A 78 1.47 8.82 14.53
CA HIS A 78 0.70 9.58 15.51
C HIS A 78 -0.77 9.17 15.45
N MET A 79 -1.35 8.88 16.62
CA MET A 79 -2.75 8.48 16.76
C MET A 79 -3.56 9.68 17.22
N ASN A 80 -4.53 10.11 16.42
CA ASN A 80 -5.56 11.06 16.86
C ASN A 80 -6.66 10.33 17.65
N HIS A 81 -7.08 9.15 17.17
CA HIS A 81 -8.01 8.25 17.88
C HIS A 81 -7.64 6.80 17.67
N GLY A 82 -7.99 5.96 18.66
CA GLY A 82 -7.75 4.52 18.62
C GLY A 82 -6.38 4.14 19.17
N GLN A 83 -5.94 2.92 18.84
CA GLN A 83 -4.69 2.33 19.28
C GLN A 83 -4.01 1.55 18.15
N ILE A 84 -2.70 1.38 18.28
CA ILE A 84 -1.89 0.58 17.38
C ILE A 84 -2.01 -0.89 17.77
N SER A 85 -2.48 -1.74 16.86
CA SER A 85 -2.46 -3.21 17.00
C SER A 85 -1.14 -3.79 16.46
N LYS A 86 -0.62 -3.20 15.37
CA LYS A 86 0.67 -3.54 14.76
C LYS A 86 1.35 -2.25 14.31
N ALA A 87 2.49 -1.92 14.93
CA ALA A 87 3.27 -0.73 14.62
C ALA A 87 3.83 -0.78 13.18
N PRO A 88 4.17 0.36 12.57
CA PRO A 88 4.90 0.36 11.30
C PRO A 88 6.27 -0.31 11.46
N PRO A 89 6.75 -1.04 10.44
CA PRO A 89 8.11 -1.58 10.46
C PRO A 89 9.12 -0.44 10.41
N ALA A 90 10.32 -0.70 10.94
CA ALA A 90 11.42 0.28 10.98
C ALA A 90 11.85 0.74 9.58
N THR A 91 11.72 -0.15 8.59
CA THR A 91 12.01 0.11 7.19
C THR A 91 10.99 -0.62 6.31
N ILE A 92 10.65 -0.04 5.15
CA ILE A 92 10.02 -0.73 4.03
C ILE A 92 11.03 -0.70 2.88
N ASP A 93 11.62 -1.86 2.60
CA ASP A 93 12.68 -1.97 1.61
C ASP A 93 12.16 -1.67 0.20
N SER A 94 13.07 -1.25 -0.68
CA SER A 94 12.80 -1.10 -2.12
C SER A 94 12.18 -2.37 -2.69
N GLY A 95 11.03 -2.26 -3.35
CA GLY A 95 10.33 -3.40 -3.95
C GLY A 95 9.47 -4.21 -2.97
N TYR A 96 9.39 -3.82 -1.70
CA TYR A 96 8.59 -4.51 -0.71
C TYR A 96 7.30 -3.76 -0.37
N ARG A 97 6.33 -4.51 0.14
CA ARG A 97 5.15 -3.97 0.78
C ARG A 97 5.05 -4.42 2.22
N GLU A 98 4.57 -3.52 3.06
CA GLU A 98 4.43 -3.75 4.49
C GLU A 98 3.10 -3.21 5.00
N VAL A 99 2.76 -3.53 6.25
CA VAL A 99 1.48 -3.19 6.86
C VAL A 99 1.62 -2.63 8.28
N THR A 100 0.82 -1.60 8.55
CA THR A 100 0.53 -1.10 9.90
C THR A 100 -0.94 -1.35 10.22
N VAL A 101 -1.26 -1.78 11.43
CA VAL A 101 -2.64 -2.09 11.83
C VAL A 101 -3.02 -1.28 13.06
N THR A 102 -4.18 -0.63 12.99
CA THR A 102 -4.75 0.15 14.09
C THR A 102 -6.19 -0.29 14.35
N ARG A 103 -6.70 0.07 15.52
CA ARG A 103 -8.07 -0.26 15.94
C ARG A 103 -8.64 0.83 16.82
N LYS A 104 -9.95 0.79 17.04
CA LYS A 104 -10.56 1.62 18.08
C LYS A 104 -10.05 1.28 19.49
N THR A 105 -10.16 2.24 20.39
CA THR A 105 -9.92 2.02 21.82
C THR A 105 -11.05 1.15 22.40
N SER A 106 -10.72 0.19 23.26
CA SER A 106 -11.72 -0.68 23.90
C SER A 106 -12.71 0.14 24.73
N GLY A 107 -13.98 -0.27 24.76
CA GLY A 107 -15.04 0.39 25.55
C GLY A 107 -15.49 1.77 25.06
N THR A 108 -14.92 2.30 23.96
CA THR A 108 -15.29 3.63 23.42
C THR A 108 -16.18 3.52 22.18
N ALA A 109 -16.97 4.56 21.90
CA ALA A 109 -17.71 4.70 20.63
C ALA A 109 -16.93 5.52 19.59
N THR A 110 -15.61 5.38 19.56
CA THR A 110 -14.71 6.04 18.61
C THR A 110 -14.19 5.05 17.56
N GLY A 111 -13.70 5.60 16.45
CA GLY A 111 -13.00 4.85 15.42
C GLY A 111 -11.48 4.78 15.65
N THR A 112 -10.73 4.68 14.56
CA THR A 112 -9.27 4.86 14.51
C THR A 112 -8.90 5.92 13.48
N SER A 113 -8.00 6.83 13.84
CA SER A 113 -7.53 7.89 12.94
C SER A 113 -6.15 8.37 13.35
N GLY A 114 -5.36 8.84 12.39
CA GLY A 114 -4.02 9.35 12.66
C GLY A 114 -3.22 9.56 11.39
N THR A 115 -1.91 9.68 11.57
CA THR A 115 -0.94 9.83 10.49
C THR A 115 0.24 8.89 10.67
N VAL A 116 0.77 8.37 9.56
CA VAL A 116 1.99 7.56 9.53
C VAL A 116 2.86 8.04 8.38
N SER A 117 4.17 8.04 8.57
CA SER A 117 5.10 8.64 7.64
C SER A 117 6.45 7.95 7.65
N TRP A 118 7.19 8.07 6.54
CA TRP A 118 8.53 7.51 6.35
C TRP A 118 9.40 8.48 5.57
N GLU A 119 10.68 8.56 5.93
CA GLU A 119 11.69 9.23 5.11
C GLU A 119 11.98 8.38 3.87
N VAL A 120 12.13 9.04 2.72
CA VAL A 120 12.55 8.39 1.47
C VAL A 120 14.05 8.57 1.34
N GLU A 121 14.80 7.49 1.53
CA GLU A 121 16.26 7.54 1.52
C GLU A 121 16.78 8.08 0.19
N GLY A 122 17.70 9.05 0.22
CA GLY A 122 18.28 9.63 -1.00
C GLY A 122 17.47 10.73 -1.68
N LEU A 123 16.21 10.99 -1.27
CA LEU A 123 15.43 12.12 -1.81
C LEU A 123 15.33 13.32 -0.86
N ASP A 124 15.75 13.18 0.40
CA ASP A 124 15.59 14.22 1.45
C ASP A 124 14.13 14.70 1.55
N ARG A 125 13.22 13.72 1.51
CA ARG A 125 11.76 13.89 1.62
C ARG A 125 11.20 12.91 2.65
N ARG A 126 10.01 13.20 3.15
CA ARG A 126 9.18 12.28 3.94
C ARG A 126 7.81 12.14 3.26
N VAL A 127 7.35 10.91 3.11
CA VAL A 127 5.98 10.59 2.67
C VAL A 127 5.06 10.56 3.88
N TYR A 128 3.83 11.06 3.74
CA TYR A 128 2.83 11.10 4.79
C TYR A 128 1.53 10.46 4.32
N LEU A 129 0.97 9.61 5.19
CA LEU A 129 -0.34 9.01 5.04
C LEU A 129 -1.21 9.48 6.22
N MET A 130 -2.42 9.94 5.92
CA MET A 130 -3.45 10.22 6.92
C MET A 130 -4.59 9.23 6.73
N TRP A 131 -5.14 8.69 7.82
CA TRP A 131 -6.35 7.87 7.76
C TRP A 131 -7.38 8.31 8.80
N SER A 132 -8.65 8.12 8.47
CA SER A 132 -9.76 8.22 9.41
C SER A 132 -10.80 7.14 9.10
N ALA A 133 -11.03 6.23 10.04
CA ALA A 133 -12.04 5.18 9.97
C ALA A 133 -12.98 5.32 11.18
N PRO A 134 -14.19 5.89 11.01
CA PRO A 134 -15.07 6.26 12.12
C PRO A 134 -15.87 5.07 12.65
N PHE A 135 -16.42 5.23 13.85
CA PHE A 135 -17.34 4.26 14.46
C PHE A 135 -18.76 4.34 13.94
N ASN A 136 -19.21 5.52 13.49
CA ASN A 136 -20.58 5.72 13.02
C ASN A 136 -20.59 6.25 11.59
N PHE A 137 -21.06 5.42 10.66
CA PHE A 137 -21.20 5.77 9.24
C PHE A 137 -22.46 6.58 8.90
N ASP A 138 -23.40 6.74 9.84
CA ASP A 138 -24.57 7.61 9.64
C ASP A 138 -24.15 9.08 9.50
N PHE A 139 -23.03 9.46 10.13
CA PHE A 139 -22.52 10.83 10.16
C PHE A 139 -21.15 11.02 9.50
N TYR A 140 -20.37 9.94 9.38
CA TYR A 140 -18.97 10.01 8.93
C TYR A 140 -18.69 8.99 7.83
N SER A 141 -17.51 9.05 7.21
CA SER A 141 -17.06 8.09 6.20
C SER A 141 -15.55 7.89 6.34
N ASN A 142 -15.02 6.87 5.68
CA ASN A 142 -13.57 6.67 5.68
C ASN A 142 -12.86 7.75 4.85
N TRP A 143 -11.70 8.19 5.32
CA TRP A 143 -10.84 9.15 4.62
C TRP A 143 -9.41 8.65 4.55
N LEU A 144 -8.76 8.91 3.42
CA LEU A 144 -7.32 8.69 3.24
C LEU A 144 -6.71 9.96 2.64
N GLY A 145 -5.58 10.40 3.21
CA GLY A 145 -4.71 11.43 2.66
C GLY A 145 -3.33 10.86 2.32
N VAL A 146 -2.75 11.33 1.23
CA VAL A 146 -1.38 10.99 0.80
C VAL A 146 -0.64 12.26 0.43
N GLY A 147 0.59 12.40 0.89
CA GLY A 147 1.38 13.60 0.65
C GLY A 147 2.85 13.43 0.92
N VAL A 148 3.59 14.51 0.70
CA VAL A 148 5.05 14.55 0.83
C VAL A 148 5.46 15.85 1.47
N SER A 149 6.62 15.83 2.12
CA SER A 149 7.23 17.02 2.67
C SER A 149 7.71 17.98 1.59
N ALA A 150 7.98 19.24 1.95
CA ALA A 150 8.77 20.11 1.08
C ALA A 150 10.18 19.53 0.83
N PRO A 151 10.80 19.82 -0.33
CA PRO A 151 12.18 19.42 -0.58
C PRO A 151 13.15 19.90 0.51
N GLY A 152 14.02 19.01 0.99
CA GLY A 152 14.98 19.33 2.05
C GLY A 152 14.40 19.28 3.48
N TYR A 153 13.13 18.90 3.62
CA TYR A 153 12.49 18.71 4.91
C TYR A 153 12.12 17.24 5.09
N THR A 154 12.77 16.57 6.02
CA THR A 154 12.43 15.21 6.45
C THR A 154 11.69 15.18 7.78
N GLY A 155 11.47 16.33 8.42
CA GLY A 155 10.82 16.41 9.73
C GLY A 155 9.37 15.91 9.74
N HIS A 156 8.83 15.72 10.94
CA HIS A 156 7.41 15.47 11.12
C HIS A 156 6.81 16.74 11.75
N PRO A 157 5.92 17.49 11.07
CA PRO A 157 5.18 18.58 11.72
C PRO A 157 4.50 17.97 12.94
N GLY A 158 4.82 18.43 14.15
CA GLY A 158 4.63 17.63 15.37
C GLY A 158 3.19 17.16 15.62
N GLY A 159 3.02 15.94 16.11
CA GLY A 159 1.81 15.46 16.80
C GLY A 159 0.46 15.69 16.11
N ASP A 160 -0.57 16.02 16.91
CA ASP A 160 -1.97 16.25 16.50
C ASP A 160 -2.10 17.28 15.36
N ASP A 161 -1.12 18.19 15.22
CA ASP A 161 -1.12 19.22 14.19
C ASP A 161 -1.08 18.62 12.79
N LEU A 162 -0.37 17.49 12.55
CA LEU A 162 -0.33 16.92 11.20
C LEU A 162 -1.66 16.27 10.81
N PHE A 163 -2.30 15.53 11.73
CA PHE A 163 -3.60 14.95 11.44
C PHE A 163 -4.63 16.06 11.19
N GLU A 164 -4.67 17.08 12.05
CA GLU A 164 -5.56 18.23 11.90
C GLU A 164 -5.30 18.98 10.59
N GLN A 165 -4.03 19.24 10.27
CA GLN A 165 -3.61 19.88 9.02
C GLN A 165 -4.10 19.08 7.81
N MET A 166 -3.85 17.77 7.80
CA MET A 166 -4.24 16.91 6.68
C MET A 166 -5.75 16.73 6.59
N TYR A 167 -6.47 16.64 7.70
CA TYR A 167 -7.90 16.33 7.72
C TYR A 167 -8.79 17.55 7.50
N ASN A 168 -8.52 18.63 8.25
CA ASN A 168 -9.38 19.83 8.32
C ASN A 168 -8.83 21.03 7.55
N HIS A 169 -7.54 21.04 7.22
CA HIS A 169 -6.89 22.16 6.51
C HIS A 169 -6.37 21.74 5.13
N GLY A 170 -5.42 22.49 4.58
CA GLY A 170 -4.84 22.25 3.25
C GLY A 170 -3.32 22.17 3.33
N ASP A 171 -2.66 22.36 2.21
CA ASP A 171 -1.19 22.43 2.16
C ASP A 171 -0.59 23.45 3.13
N SER A 172 0.69 23.25 3.47
CA SER A 172 1.51 24.24 4.19
C SER A 172 2.88 24.42 3.51
N ASP A 173 3.79 25.16 4.15
CA ASP A 173 5.17 25.32 3.69
C ASP A 173 5.99 24.04 3.83
N THR A 174 5.58 23.11 4.71
CA THR A 174 6.34 21.90 5.02
C THR A 174 5.74 20.63 4.42
N ILE A 175 4.46 20.64 4.02
CA ILE A 175 3.78 19.48 3.43
C ILE A 175 2.84 19.89 2.30
N LYS A 176 2.84 19.09 1.23
CA LYS A 176 1.85 19.10 0.16
C LYS A 176 1.15 17.76 0.11
N PHE A 177 -0.17 17.75 -0.01
CA PHE A 177 -0.93 16.50 0.03
C PHE A 177 -2.27 16.60 -0.70
N GLU A 178 -2.82 15.42 -1.00
CA GLU A 178 -4.20 15.27 -1.45
C GLU A 178 -4.93 14.36 -0.48
N ARG A 179 -6.23 14.62 -0.29
CA ARG A 179 -7.08 13.76 0.54
C ARG A 179 -8.41 13.48 -0.12
N LYS A 180 -9.00 12.35 0.25
CA LYS A 180 -10.29 11.94 -0.29
C LYS A 180 -11.15 11.21 0.72
N LYS A 181 -12.44 11.50 0.67
CA LYS A 181 -13.49 10.71 1.30
C LYS A 181 -13.80 9.49 0.43
N PHE A 182 -13.70 8.30 1.01
CA PHE A 182 -14.07 7.05 0.35
C PHE A 182 -15.51 6.72 0.70
N ASN A 183 -16.45 7.27 -0.06
CA ASN A 183 -17.87 6.97 0.04
C ASN A 183 -18.52 7.17 -1.33
N GLY A 184 -18.99 6.08 -1.95
CA GLY A 184 -19.49 6.04 -3.32
C GLY A 184 -18.37 6.03 -4.37
N ASP A 185 -17.47 7.01 -4.33
CA ASP A 185 -16.30 7.07 -5.22
C ASP A 185 -15.08 6.38 -4.60
N MET A 186 -14.75 5.21 -5.14
CA MET A 186 -13.64 4.36 -4.70
C MET A 186 -12.36 4.53 -5.55
N THR A 187 -12.33 5.51 -6.46
CA THR A 187 -11.11 5.77 -7.25
C THR A 187 -9.97 6.27 -6.35
N PRO A 188 -8.69 6.05 -6.72
CA PRO A 188 -7.59 6.42 -5.84
C PRO A 188 -7.49 7.92 -5.57
N VAL A 189 -7.12 8.30 -4.35
CA VAL A 189 -6.50 9.60 -4.10
C VAL A 189 -5.10 9.58 -4.69
N LYS A 190 -4.72 10.64 -5.39
CA LYS A 190 -3.45 10.73 -6.11
C LYS A 190 -2.74 12.01 -5.70
N PHE A 191 -1.47 11.88 -5.37
CA PHE A 191 -0.57 13.01 -5.20
C PHE A 191 0.68 12.75 -6.03
N GLY A 192 1.30 13.79 -6.58
CA GLY A 192 2.60 13.63 -7.23
C GLY A 192 3.28 14.95 -7.49
N ASP A 193 4.61 14.92 -7.42
CA ASP A 193 5.48 16.02 -7.84
C ASP A 193 6.51 15.53 -8.85
N LYS A 194 7.64 16.23 -8.97
CA LYS A 194 8.72 15.89 -9.90
C LYS A 194 9.51 14.63 -9.51
N ASP A 195 9.49 14.23 -8.24
CA ASP A 195 10.33 13.16 -7.70
C ASP A 195 9.51 11.89 -7.42
N ILE A 196 8.27 12.04 -6.93
CA ILE A 196 7.50 10.90 -6.42
C ILE A 196 6.00 11.03 -6.71
N GLN A 197 5.34 9.90 -6.86
CA GLN A 197 3.89 9.78 -7.00
C GLN A 197 3.31 8.83 -5.96
N LEU A 198 2.17 9.19 -5.39
CA LEU A 198 1.44 8.45 -4.38
C LEU A 198 0.04 8.15 -4.90
N TYR A 199 -0.37 6.89 -4.79
CA TYR A 199 -1.72 6.45 -5.13
C TYR A 199 -2.29 5.68 -3.96
N GLY A 200 -3.40 6.15 -3.39
CA GLY A 200 -4.04 5.56 -2.22
C GLY A 200 -5.49 5.18 -2.48
N THR A 201 -5.92 4.02 -1.97
CA THR A 201 -7.34 3.64 -1.87
C THR A 201 -7.66 3.23 -0.46
N MET A 202 -8.92 3.35 -0.05
CA MET A 202 -9.39 2.88 1.25
C MET A 202 -10.79 2.31 1.13
N VAL A 203 -11.02 1.11 1.67
CA VAL A 203 -12.36 0.49 1.72
C VAL A 203 -13.24 1.27 2.69
N ASN A 204 -14.52 1.47 2.37
CA ASN A 204 -15.50 2.14 3.23
C ASN A 204 -16.29 1.14 4.09
N SER A 205 -15.60 0.51 5.04
CA SER A 205 -16.15 -0.43 6.04
C SER A 205 -15.55 -0.13 7.42
N HIS A 206 -16.10 -0.72 8.48
CA HIS A 206 -15.51 -0.56 9.81
C HIS A 206 -14.20 -1.34 9.95
N GLU A 207 -14.06 -2.45 9.23
CA GLU A 207 -12.80 -3.15 9.04
C GLU A 207 -12.09 -2.60 7.80
N ALA A 208 -11.50 -1.42 7.93
CA ALA A 208 -10.96 -0.66 6.82
C ALA A 208 -9.60 -1.21 6.34
N ILE A 209 -9.42 -1.25 5.03
CA ILE A 209 -8.13 -1.56 4.42
C ILE A 209 -7.76 -0.39 3.50
N GLY A 210 -6.69 0.31 3.87
CA GLY A 210 -6.03 1.32 3.04
C GLY A 210 -4.84 0.71 2.32
N LYS A 211 -4.72 0.94 1.02
CA LYS A 211 -3.56 0.53 0.20
C LYS A 211 -2.95 1.74 -0.44
N VAL A 212 -1.66 1.96 -0.22
CA VAL A 212 -0.91 3.09 -0.78
C VAL A 212 0.29 2.54 -1.53
N SER A 213 0.48 3.00 -2.77
CA SER A 213 1.69 2.72 -3.55
C SER A 213 2.49 4.00 -3.71
N ILE A 214 3.79 3.90 -3.42
CA ILE A 214 4.77 4.97 -3.51
C ILE A 214 5.65 4.68 -4.72
N ARG A 215 5.63 5.56 -5.71
CA ARG A 215 6.16 5.30 -7.05
C ARG A 215 7.13 6.41 -7.45
N PRO A 216 8.24 6.08 -8.12
CA PRO A 216 9.09 7.11 -8.72
C PRO A 216 8.40 7.71 -9.95
N VAL A 217 8.81 8.92 -10.33
CA VAL A 217 8.43 9.52 -11.62
C VAL A 217 9.30 8.97 -12.75
N ASP A 218 10.60 8.83 -12.52
CA ASP A 218 11.55 8.23 -13.46
C ASP A 218 11.60 6.70 -13.28
N LEU A 219 11.49 5.95 -14.38
CA LEU A 219 11.62 4.49 -14.37
C LEU A 219 13.04 4.03 -14.00
N ALA A 220 14.04 4.89 -14.12
CA ALA A 220 15.38 4.63 -13.61
C ALA A 220 15.41 4.47 -12.08
N ASP A 221 14.44 5.06 -11.37
CA ASP A 221 14.32 5.00 -9.92
C ASP A 221 13.31 3.97 -9.42
N LEU A 222 12.87 3.08 -10.30
CA LEU A 222 12.01 1.94 -9.98
C LEU A 222 12.80 0.86 -9.27
N ALA A 223 12.18 0.23 -8.27
CA ALA A 223 12.75 -0.93 -7.59
C ALA A 223 13.11 -2.03 -8.60
N ASP A 224 14.26 -2.67 -8.41
CA ASP A 224 14.79 -3.66 -9.36
C ASP A 224 13.82 -4.82 -9.61
N ASP A 225 13.14 -5.32 -8.56
CA ASP A 225 12.16 -6.40 -8.67
C ASP A 225 10.94 -5.99 -9.50
N VAL A 226 10.47 -4.75 -9.38
CA VAL A 226 9.35 -4.24 -10.19
C VAL A 226 9.82 -3.98 -11.62
N ARG A 227 11.02 -3.44 -11.79
CA ARG A 227 11.63 -3.12 -13.08
C ARG A 227 11.90 -4.38 -13.91
N ALA A 228 12.31 -5.48 -13.29
CA ALA A 228 12.52 -6.77 -13.94
C ALA A 228 11.25 -7.29 -14.65
N HIS A 229 10.07 -6.90 -14.16
CA HIS A 229 8.79 -7.31 -14.71
C HIS A 229 8.20 -6.31 -15.72
N LEU A 230 8.86 -5.19 -16.01
CA LEU A 230 8.34 -4.14 -16.89
C LEU A 230 8.95 -4.24 -18.30
N CYS A 231 8.14 -4.06 -19.33
CA CYS A 231 8.61 -4.03 -20.72
C CYS A 231 9.03 -2.62 -21.16
N ASP A 232 9.98 -2.56 -22.09
CA ASP A 232 10.28 -1.39 -22.91
C ASP A 232 9.15 -1.11 -23.92
N LYS A 233 9.27 0.00 -24.63
CA LYS A 233 8.32 0.42 -25.68
C LYS A 233 8.19 -0.57 -26.85
N ASN A 234 9.13 -1.50 -27.01
CA ASN A 234 9.14 -2.52 -28.06
C ASN A 234 8.60 -3.87 -27.54
N GLY A 235 8.24 -3.97 -26.26
CA GLY A 235 7.74 -5.20 -25.64
C GLY A 235 8.84 -6.13 -25.12
N ASN A 236 10.10 -5.68 -25.02
CA ASN A 236 11.20 -6.44 -24.45
C ASN A 236 11.34 -6.15 -22.95
N PRO A 237 11.78 -7.08 -22.09
CA PRO A 237 12.09 -6.77 -20.70
C PRO A 237 13.08 -5.60 -20.55
N LEU A 238 12.85 -4.70 -19.58
CA LEU A 238 13.77 -3.58 -19.30
C LEU A 238 15.13 -4.04 -18.76
N VAL A 239 15.20 -5.25 -18.25
CA VAL A 239 16.42 -5.91 -17.77
C VAL A 239 16.55 -7.19 -18.59
N GLY A 240 17.55 -7.23 -19.47
CA GLY A 240 17.90 -8.40 -20.29
C GLY A 240 19.30 -8.87 -19.97
#